data_AF-A0A2T2RQ31-F1
#
_entry.id   AF-A0A2T2RQ31-F1
#
_cell.length_a   1.000
_cell.length_b   1.000
_cell.length_c   1.000
_cell.angle_alpha   90.00
_cell.angle_beta   90.00
_cell.angle_gamma   90.00
#
_symmetry.space_group_name_H-M   'P 1'
#
loop_
_entity.id
_entity.type
_entity.pdbx_description
1 polymer ?
#
loop_
_entity_poly.entity_id
_entity_poly.type
_entity_poly.pdbx_seq_one_letter_code
_entity_poly.pdbx_strand_id
1 'polypeptide(L)'
;MNTYKSCKNLFKISAAPALAIFGLVGVVFLQKPRINLEEEKLSKAKYIRQEQSETIRVSFLNKLPAFGFSNLVADWVFLKFLLYFGEGKARPETGYSLVPEYFEAMVNHDPRFIQAYLALSPANSLYAGQPQKTVALIEEGLQSISPEISRKSPYLWMYKGSDEMLFLGDT
;
A
#
# COMPACT_ATOMS: atom_id res chain seq x y z
N MET A 1 -15.21 38.21 -45.89
CA MET A 1 -15.06 36.89 -45.22
C MET A 1 -14.15 36.93 -43.96
N ASN A 2 -14.08 38.07 -43.23
CA ASN A 2 -13.12 38.25 -42.12
C ASN A 2 -13.80 38.54 -40.76
N THR A 3 -15.04 39.02 -40.76
CA THR A 3 -15.81 39.36 -39.54
C THR A 3 -16.36 38.13 -38.81
N TYR A 4 -16.73 37.08 -39.53
CA TYR A 4 -17.25 35.82 -38.95
C TYR A 4 -16.20 35.02 -38.17
N LYS A 5 -14.93 35.05 -38.60
CA LYS A 5 -13.80 34.39 -37.90
C LYS A 5 -13.44 35.11 -36.59
N SER A 6 -13.56 36.43 -36.54
CA SER A 6 -13.22 37.24 -35.36
C SER A 6 -14.19 36.98 -34.19
N CYS A 7 -15.49 36.91 -34.47
CA CYS A 7 -16.52 36.64 -33.46
C CYS A 7 -16.41 35.22 -32.86
N LYS A 8 -16.03 34.23 -33.69
CA LYS A 8 -15.82 32.83 -33.27
C LYS A 8 -14.57 32.65 -32.39
N ASN A 9 -13.56 33.49 -32.57
CA ASN A 9 -12.36 33.50 -31.73
C ASN A 9 -12.58 34.25 -30.42
N LEU A 10 -13.32 35.37 -30.41
CA LEU A 10 -13.71 36.06 -29.18
C LEU A 10 -14.56 35.18 -28.25
N PHE A 11 -15.50 34.41 -28.80
CA PHE A 11 -16.32 33.47 -28.02
C PHE A 11 -15.50 32.31 -27.42
N LYS A 12 -14.47 31.82 -28.15
CA LYS A 12 -13.55 30.79 -27.64
C LYS A 12 -12.63 31.32 -26.52
N ILE A 13 -12.21 32.58 -26.60
CA ILE A 13 -11.31 33.21 -25.62
C ILE A 13 -12.01 33.45 -24.27
N SER A 14 -13.34 33.69 -24.26
CA SER A 14 -14.11 33.90 -23.02
C SER A 14 -14.79 32.64 -22.48
N ALA A 15 -15.23 31.72 -23.34
CA ALA A 15 -15.95 30.52 -22.89
C ALA A 15 -15.05 29.50 -22.18
N ALA A 16 -13.80 29.33 -22.64
CA ALA A 16 -12.85 28.39 -22.06
C ALA A 16 -12.48 28.70 -20.59
N PRO A 17 -12.09 29.95 -20.22
CA PRO A 17 -11.81 30.28 -18.82
C PRO A 17 -13.06 30.24 -17.94
N ALA A 18 -14.23 30.59 -18.47
CA ALA A 18 -15.50 30.49 -17.73
C ALA A 18 -15.84 29.04 -17.34
N LEU A 19 -15.65 28.09 -18.27
CA LEU A 19 -15.82 26.64 -18.01
C LEU A 19 -14.81 26.12 -16.99
N ALA A 20 -13.55 26.57 -17.06
CA ALA A 20 -12.52 26.18 -16.10
C ALA A 20 -12.86 26.69 -14.68
N ILE A 21 -13.34 27.92 -14.55
CA ILE A 21 -13.77 28.50 -13.27
C ILE A 21 -15.00 27.75 -12.73
N PHE A 22 -15.97 27.44 -13.58
CA PHE A 22 -17.15 26.67 -13.18
C PHE A 22 -16.78 25.26 -12.69
N GLY A 23 -15.81 24.62 -13.35
CA GLY A 23 -15.25 23.34 -12.91
C GLY A 23 -14.58 23.44 -11.53
N LEU A 24 -13.75 24.45 -11.32
CA LEU A 24 -13.08 24.69 -10.03
C LEU A 24 -14.09 24.98 -8.91
N VAL A 25 -15.10 25.81 -9.16
CA VAL A 25 -16.17 26.10 -8.20
C VAL A 25 -16.96 24.84 -7.87
N GLY A 26 -17.28 24.02 -8.88
CA GLY A 26 -17.95 22.73 -8.68
C GLY A 26 -17.14 21.79 -7.80
N VAL A 27 -15.82 21.69 -8.03
CA VAL A 27 -14.92 20.89 -7.18
C VAL A 27 -14.90 21.38 -5.74
N VAL A 28 -14.79 22.70 -5.51
CA VAL A 28 -14.80 23.29 -4.16
C VAL A 28 -16.13 23.05 -3.46
N PHE A 29 -17.25 23.21 -4.16
CA PHE A 29 -18.59 23.02 -3.59
C PHE A 29 -18.83 21.56 -3.19
N LEU A 30 -18.35 20.60 -3.99
CA LEU A 30 -18.42 19.17 -3.70
C LEU A 30 -17.49 18.75 -2.55
N GLN A 31 -16.40 19.49 -2.29
CA GLN A 31 -15.46 19.19 -1.22
C GLN A 31 -15.87 19.80 0.14
N LYS A 32 -16.68 20.86 0.15
CA LYS A 32 -17.14 21.55 1.37
C LYS A 32 -17.78 20.64 2.44
N PRO A 33 -18.61 19.62 2.10
CA PRO A 33 -19.19 18.72 3.10
C PRO A 33 -18.16 17.84 3.83
N ARG A 34 -16.93 17.69 3.31
CA ARG A 34 -15.89 16.86 3.92
C ARG A 34 -15.12 17.56 5.04
N ILE A 35 -15.32 18.87 5.23
CA ILE A 35 -14.50 19.72 6.12
C ILE A 35 -15.07 19.81 7.55
N ASN A 36 -16.34 19.44 7.76
CA ASN A 36 -17.07 19.64 9.03
C ASN A 36 -17.46 18.35 9.76
N LEU A 37 -16.78 17.23 9.53
CA LEU A 37 -17.07 15.98 10.24
C LEU A 37 -16.35 16.01 11.58
N GLU A 38 -17.09 16.03 12.71
CA GLU A 38 -16.56 15.88 14.08
C GLU A 38 -15.45 14.81 14.13
N GLU A 39 -14.19 15.25 14.18
CA GLU A 39 -13.07 14.50 13.60
C GLU A 39 -12.55 13.35 14.48
N GLU A 40 -12.90 13.26 15.77
CA GLU A 40 -12.17 12.36 16.69
C GLU A 40 -12.88 11.03 16.95
N LYS A 41 -14.16 11.05 17.40
CA LYS A 41 -14.90 9.80 17.72
C LYS A 41 -15.40 9.07 16.46
N LEU A 42 -15.80 9.82 15.43
CA LEU A 42 -16.13 9.24 14.12
C LEU A 42 -14.89 8.63 13.45
N SER A 43 -13.70 9.15 13.74
CA SER A 43 -12.42 8.70 13.17
C SER A 43 -12.02 7.30 13.64
N LYS A 44 -12.07 6.99 14.95
CA LYS A 44 -11.74 5.64 15.45
C LYS A 44 -12.66 4.56 14.88
N ALA A 45 -13.98 4.75 14.98
CA ALA A 45 -14.94 3.78 14.45
C ALA A 45 -14.80 3.60 12.92
N LYS A 46 -14.48 4.67 12.21
CA LYS A 46 -14.18 4.63 10.78
C LYS A 46 -12.91 3.82 10.49
N TYR A 47 -11.82 4.03 11.23
CA TYR A 47 -10.58 3.27 11.03
C TYR A 47 -10.75 1.79 11.36
N ILE A 48 -11.50 1.44 12.41
CA ILE A 48 -11.83 0.05 12.71
C ILE A 48 -12.61 -0.59 11.55
N ARG A 49 -13.61 0.11 10.99
CA ARG A 49 -14.37 -0.39 9.85
C ARG A 49 -13.50 -0.52 8.58
N GLN A 50 -12.58 0.42 8.39
CA GLN A 50 -11.60 0.38 7.30
C GLN A 50 -10.67 -0.82 7.46
N GLU A 51 -10.17 -1.08 8.68
CA GLU A 51 -9.34 -2.24 9.01
C GLU A 51 -10.06 -3.55 8.66
N GLN A 52 -11.32 -3.71 9.08
CA GLN A 52 -12.14 -4.89 8.74
C GLN A 52 -12.29 -5.07 7.23
N SER A 53 -12.46 -3.96 6.50
CA SER A 53 -12.56 -4.00 5.04
C SER A 53 -11.22 -4.39 4.40
N GLU A 54 -10.11 -3.91 4.94
CA GLU A 54 -8.76 -4.31 4.49
C GLU A 54 -8.45 -5.77 4.83
N THR A 55 -8.91 -6.30 5.97
CA THR A 55 -8.78 -7.73 6.31
C THR A 55 -9.40 -8.61 5.23
N ILE A 56 -10.61 -8.27 4.78
CA ILE A 56 -11.30 -9.00 3.71
C ILE A 56 -10.52 -8.88 2.39
N ARG A 57 -10.04 -7.67 2.08
CA ARG A 57 -9.27 -7.41 0.84
C ARG A 57 -7.97 -8.20 0.80
N VAL A 58 -7.15 -8.16 1.86
CA VAL A 58 -5.87 -8.88 1.88
C VAL A 58 -6.09 -10.40 1.89
N SER A 59 -7.11 -10.88 2.61
CA SER A 59 -7.49 -12.31 2.60
C SER A 59 -7.89 -12.79 1.20
N PHE A 60 -8.57 -11.93 0.43
CA PHE A 60 -8.90 -12.23 -0.96
C PHE A 60 -7.67 -12.22 -1.86
N LEU A 61 -6.79 -11.21 -1.73
CA LEU A 61 -5.54 -11.14 -2.50
C LEU A 61 -4.64 -12.35 -2.25
N ASN A 62 -4.57 -12.84 -1.01
CA ASN A 62 -3.77 -14.02 -0.67
C ASN A 62 -4.28 -15.31 -1.35
N LYS A 63 -5.58 -15.38 -1.69
CA LYS A 63 -6.22 -16.55 -2.32
C LYS A 63 -6.46 -16.38 -3.83
N LEU A 64 -6.11 -15.23 -4.39
CA LEU A 64 -6.41 -14.90 -5.78
C LEU A 64 -5.51 -15.73 -6.72
N PRO A 65 -6.05 -16.56 -7.62
CA PRO A 65 -5.24 -17.18 -8.66
C PRO A 65 -4.67 -16.10 -9.60
N ALA A 66 -3.37 -16.12 -9.83
CA ALA A 66 -2.69 -15.09 -10.62
C ALA A 66 -2.77 -15.30 -12.14
N PHE A 67 -3.20 -16.48 -12.61
CA PHE A 67 -3.34 -16.82 -14.03
C PHE A 67 -2.10 -16.48 -14.90
N GLY A 68 -0.90 -16.63 -14.34
CA GLY A 68 0.37 -16.32 -15.00
C GLY A 68 0.92 -14.90 -14.74
N PHE A 69 0.22 -14.07 -13.95
CA PHE A 69 0.61 -12.70 -13.62
C PHE A 69 1.00 -12.53 -12.15
N SER A 70 1.67 -13.52 -11.55
CA SER A 70 1.92 -13.52 -10.10
C SER A 70 2.74 -12.32 -9.62
N ASN A 71 3.70 -11.87 -10.42
CA ASN A 71 4.47 -10.65 -10.15
C ASN A 71 3.59 -9.39 -10.07
N LEU A 72 2.61 -9.24 -10.97
CA LEU A 72 1.68 -8.10 -10.96
C LEU A 72 0.77 -8.13 -9.73
N VAL A 73 0.35 -9.33 -9.31
CA VAL A 73 -0.41 -9.49 -8.07
C VAL A 73 0.46 -9.13 -6.87
N ALA A 74 1.72 -9.57 -6.83
CA ALA A 74 2.67 -9.22 -5.77
C ALA A 74 2.96 -7.71 -5.71
N ASP A 75 3.14 -7.04 -6.86
CA ASP A 75 3.28 -5.59 -6.95
C ASP A 75 2.06 -4.86 -6.36
N TRP A 76 0.87 -5.36 -6.65
CA TRP A 76 -0.37 -4.80 -6.10
C TRP A 76 -0.50 -5.03 -4.59
N VAL A 77 -0.19 -6.23 -4.11
CA VAL A 77 -0.13 -6.55 -2.67
C VAL A 77 0.87 -5.62 -1.98
N PHE A 78 2.05 -5.42 -2.55
CA PHE A 78 3.08 -4.55 -2.00
C PHE A 78 2.63 -3.08 -1.95
N LEU A 79 1.99 -2.57 -3.00
CA LEU A 79 1.44 -1.21 -3.00
C LEU A 79 0.37 -1.04 -1.92
N LYS A 80 -0.51 -2.03 -1.76
CA LYS A 80 -1.55 -2.03 -0.73
C LYS A 80 -0.96 -2.07 0.67
N PHE A 81 0.10 -2.84 0.88
CA PHE A 81 0.90 -2.81 2.11
C PHE A 81 1.47 -1.41 2.39
N LEU A 82 2.11 -0.76 1.42
CA LEU A 82 2.69 0.57 1.62
C LEU A 82 1.63 1.60 2.03
N LEU A 83 0.44 1.54 1.41
CA LEU A 83 -0.68 2.41 1.76
C LEU A 83 -1.23 2.11 3.16
N TYR A 84 -1.39 0.83 3.49
CA TYR A 84 -1.84 0.38 4.81
C TYR A 84 -0.83 0.82 5.89
N PHE A 85 0.43 0.44 5.74
CA PHE A 85 1.48 0.71 6.72
C PHE A 85 1.73 2.21 6.89
N GLY A 86 1.65 2.98 5.81
CA GLY A 86 1.86 4.44 5.80
C GLY A 86 0.69 5.28 6.34
N GLU A 87 -0.46 4.70 6.68
CA GLU A 87 -1.62 5.45 7.17
C GLU A 87 -1.48 5.86 8.65
N GLY A 88 -0.60 6.82 8.91
CA GLY A 88 -0.19 7.21 10.28
C GLY A 88 -1.32 7.68 11.21
N LYS A 89 -2.49 8.08 10.69
CA LYS A 89 -3.67 8.40 11.51
C LYS A 89 -4.46 7.16 11.95
N ALA A 90 -4.41 6.07 11.18
CA ALA A 90 -5.15 4.85 11.47
C ALA A 90 -4.39 3.92 12.43
N ARG A 91 -3.05 3.83 12.30
CA ARG A 91 -2.22 2.89 13.08
C ARG A 91 -2.29 3.07 14.60
N PRO A 92 -2.41 4.29 15.17
CA PRO A 92 -2.64 4.44 16.61
C PRO A 92 -3.96 3.81 17.09
N GLU A 93 -4.96 3.70 16.21
CA GLU A 93 -6.28 3.16 16.55
C GLU A 93 -6.43 1.67 16.27
N THR A 94 -5.76 1.15 15.24
CA THR A 94 -5.94 -0.22 14.74
C THR A 94 -4.69 -1.09 14.82
N GLY A 95 -3.52 -0.50 15.08
CA GLY A 95 -2.23 -1.18 15.03
C GLY A 95 -1.83 -1.61 13.62
N TYR A 96 -0.99 -2.64 13.56
CA TYR A 96 -0.36 -3.18 12.34
C TYR A 96 -0.73 -4.65 12.10
N SER A 97 -1.93 -5.04 12.53
CA SER A 97 -2.34 -6.45 12.58
C SER A 97 -2.35 -7.15 11.21
N LEU A 98 -2.45 -6.42 10.10
CA LEU A 98 -2.53 -6.99 8.74
C LEU A 98 -1.19 -7.10 8.01
N VAL A 99 -0.08 -6.62 8.61
CA VAL A 99 1.25 -6.76 7.99
C VAL A 99 1.61 -8.22 7.69
N PRO A 100 1.34 -9.21 8.59
CA PRO A 100 1.68 -10.61 8.31
C PRO A 100 0.98 -11.17 7.08
N GLU A 101 -0.28 -10.80 6.85
CA GLU A 101 -1.10 -11.24 5.72
C GLU A 101 -0.62 -10.61 4.41
N TYR A 102 -0.21 -9.34 4.45
CA TYR A 102 0.43 -8.70 3.29
C TYR A 102 1.76 -9.36 2.96
N PHE A 103 2.54 -9.73 3.97
CA PHE A 103 3.83 -10.38 3.78
C PHE A 103 3.63 -11.77 3.16
N GLU A 104 2.77 -12.58 3.76
CA GLU A 104 2.43 -13.91 3.25
C GLU A 104 1.90 -13.86 1.81
N ALA A 105 0.96 -12.95 1.52
CA ALA A 105 0.46 -12.77 0.15
C ALA A 105 1.56 -12.37 -0.83
N MET A 106 2.51 -11.52 -0.42
CA MET A 106 3.63 -11.13 -1.26
C MET A 106 4.53 -12.34 -1.58
N VAL A 107 4.92 -13.12 -0.56
CA VAL A 107 5.77 -14.31 -0.74
C VAL A 107 5.08 -15.37 -1.61
N ASN A 108 3.79 -15.62 -1.38
CA ASN A 108 3.00 -16.58 -2.15
C ASN A 108 2.93 -16.25 -3.65
N HIS A 109 2.90 -14.95 -3.99
CA HIS A 109 2.77 -14.51 -5.38
C HIS A 109 4.12 -14.27 -6.07
N ASP A 110 5.10 -13.70 -5.37
CA ASP A 110 6.45 -13.49 -5.90
C ASP A 110 7.51 -13.64 -4.81
N PRO A 111 8.00 -14.86 -4.55
CA PRO A 111 9.00 -15.10 -3.52
C PRO A 111 10.36 -14.46 -3.87
N ARG A 112 10.57 -13.99 -5.11
CA ARG A 112 11.82 -13.35 -5.57
C ARG A 112 11.80 -11.84 -5.42
N PHE A 113 10.73 -11.25 -4.90
CA PHE A 113 10.56 -9.80 -4.79
C PHE A 113 11.35 -9.21 -3.61
N ILE A 114 12.69 -9.25 -3.68
CA ILE A 114 13.61 -8.87 -2.59
C ILE A 114 13.30 -7.49 -1.99
N GLN A 115 12.93 -6.51 -2.81
CA GLN A 115 12.65 -5.15 -2.32
C GLN A 115 11.45 -5.12 -1.36
N ALA A 116 10.45 -5.99 -1.57
CA ALA A 116 9.29 -6.08 -0.70
C ALA A 116 9.65 -6.69 0.65
N TYR A 117 10.47 -7.75 0.69
CA TYR A 117 10.99 -8.31 1.95
C TYR A 117 11.69 -7.25 2.81
N LEU A 118 12.52 -6.40 2.21
CA LEU A 118 13.26 -5.35 2.96
C LEU A 118 12.34 -4.32 3.62
N ALA A 119 11.11 -4.15 3.13
CA ALA A 119 10.12 -3.27 3.74
C ALA A 119 9.18 -4.03 4.70
N LEU A 120 8.76 -5.23 4.31
CA LEU A 120 7.81 -6.06 5.08
C LEU A 120 8.44 -6.71 6.30
N SER A 121 9.69 -7.16 6.24
CA SER A 121 10.37 -7.80 7.38
C SER A 121 10.41 -6.90 8.63
N PRO A 122 10.97 -5.68 8.59
CA PRO A 122 10.98 -4.83 9.79
C PRO A 122 9.57 -4.38 10.18
N ALA A 123 8.65 -4.19 9.22
CA ALA A 123 7.26 -3.91 9.52
C ALA A 123 6.60 -5.05 10.32
N ASN A 124 6.85 -6.29 9.93
CA ASN A 124 6.22 -7.45 10.53
C ASN A 124 6.83 -7.78 11.90
N SER A 125 8.15 -7.74 12.04
CA SER A 125 8.85 -8.05 13.28
C SER A 125 8.69 -6.93 14.32
N LEU A 126 8.93 -5.67 13.94
CA LEU A 126 8.94 -4.55 14.90
C LEU A 126 7.54 -4.01 15.21
N TYR A 127 6.68 -3.88 14.20
CA TYR A 127 5.40 -3.19 14.38
C TYR A 127 4.24 -4.16 14.60
N ALA A 128 4.22 -5.29 13.89
CA ALA A 128 3.21 -6.32 14.12
C ALA A 128 3.62 -7.32 15.22
N GLY A 129 4.89 -7.33 15.64
CA GLY A 129 5.38 -8.21 16.70
C GLY A 129 5.41 -9.68 16.29
N GLN A 130 5.71 -9.96 15.02
CA GLN A 130 5.65 -11.32 14.43
C GLN A 130 7.01 -11.82 13.90
N PRO A 131 8.09 -11.82 14.70
CA PRO A 131 9.43 -12.19 14.25
C PRO A 131 9.53 -13.66 13.82
N GLN A 132 8.83 -14.59 14.48
CA GLN A 132 8.83 -16.01 14.08
C GLN A 132 8.26 -16.18 12.67
N LYS A 133 7.15 -15.49 12.38
CA LYS A 133 6.53 -15.54 11.04
C LYS A 133 7.39 -14.82 10.00
N THR A 134 8.09 -13.74 10.36
CA THR A 134 9.06 -13.09 9.48
C THR A 134 10.18 -14.04 9.06
N VAL A 135 10.79 -14.75 10.02
CA VAL A 135 11.86 -15.73 9.74
C VAL A 135 11.34 -16.81 8.79
N ALA A 136 10.17 -17.40 9.07
CA ALA A 136 9.59 -18.43 8.23
C ALA A 136 9.32 -17.97 6.78
N LEU A 137 8.78 -16.75 6.62
CA LEU A 137 8.52 -16.17 5.30
C LEU A 137 9.80 -15.83 4.53
N ILE A 138 10.84 -15.35 5.23
CA ILE A 138 12.16 -15.12 4.61
C ILE A 138 12.78 -16.46 4.19
N GLU A 139 12.70 -17.50 5.01
CA GLU A 139 13.18 -18.84 4.68
C GLU A 139 12.51 -19.41 3.43
N GLU A 140 11.19 -19.27 3.33
CA GLU A 140 10.43 -19.66 2.14
C GLU A 140 10.93 -18.92 0.89
N GLY A 141 11.07 -17.59 0.97
CA GLY A 141 11.61 -16.77 -0.10
C GLY A 141 13.01 -17.18 -0.55
N LEU A 142 13.88 -17.49 0.42
CA LEU A 142 15.27 -17.89 0.18
C LEU A 142 15.38 -19.21 -0.61
N GLN A 143 14.35 -20.07 -0.62
CA GLN A 143 14.33 -21.25 -1.49
C GLN A 143 14.31 -20.88 -2.98
N SER A 144 13.82 -19.68 -3.31
CA SER A 144 13.70 -19.16 -4.68
C SER A 144 14.70 -18.06 -5.01
N ILE A 145 15.47 -17.58 -4.04
CA ILE A 145 16.42 -16.47 -4.17
C ILE A 145 17.86 -16.95 -4.02
N SER A 146 18.67 -16.71 -5.05
CA SER A 146 20.12 -16.88 -4.98
C SER A 146 20.83 -15.52 -4.85
N PRO A 147 22.06 -15.47 -4.31
CA PRO A 147 22.84 -14.23 -4.17
C PRO A 147 23.02 -13.44 -5.48
N GLU A 148 23.00 -14.12 -6.62
CA GLU A 148 23.26 -13.56 -7.95
C GLU A 148 22.07 -12.80 -8.54
N ILE A 149 20.84 -13.03 -8.04
CA ILE A 149 19.62 -12.38 -8.56
C ILE A 149 19.66 -10.87 -8.36
N SER A 150 20.22 -10.42 -7.24
CA SER A 150 20.33 -9.00 -6.90
C SER A 150 21.44 -8.78 -5.89
N ARG A 151 22.09 -7.61 -5.98
CA ARG A 151 23.05 -7.16 -4.96
C ARG A 151 22.44 -7.03 -3.55
N LYS A 152 21.11 -6.96 -3.45
CA LYS A 152 20.38 -6.87 -2.18
C LYS A 152 20.02 -8.23 -1.59
N SER A 153 20.15 -9.33 -2.32
CA SER A 153 19.77 -10.67 -1.84
C SER A 153 20.45 -11.06 -0.52
N PRO A 154 21.75 -10.77 -0.30
CA PRO A 154 22.41 -11.08 0.98
C PRO A 154 21.77 -10.39 2.20
N TYR A 155 21.04 -9.29 2.00
CA TYR A 155 20.35 -8.63 3.11
C TYR A 155 19.23 -9.49 3.70
N LEU A 156 18.61 -10.40 2.94
CA LEU A 156 17.57 -11.26 3.52
C LEU A 156 18.11 -12.15 4.64
N TRP A 157 19.32 -12.69 4.47
CA TRP A 157 20.02 -13.42 5.53
C TRP A 157 20.31 -12.54 6.74
N MET A 158 20.69 -11.28 6.53
CA MET A 158 20.91 -10.33 7.62
C MET A 158 19.62 -10.03 8.40
N TYR A 159 18.50 -9.84 7.71
CA TYR A 159 17.22 -9.57 8.36
C TYR A 159 16.71 -10.81 9.11
N LYS A 160 16.80 -12.00 8.50
CA LYS A 160 16.50 -13.27 9.17
C LYS A 160 17.33 -13.45 10.44
N GLY A 161 18.65 -13.35 10.33
CA GLY A 161 19.54 -13.50 11.48
C GLY A 161 19.32 -12.43 12.55
N SER A 162 18.99 -11.19 12.15
CA SER A 162 18.62 -10.14 13.12
C SER A 162 17.38 -10.54 13.91
N ASP A 163 16.36 -11.09 13.26
CA ASP A 163 15.15 -11.52 13.95
C ASP A 163 15.39 -12.72 14.87
N GLU A 164 16.13 -13.73 14.40
CA GLU A 164 16.54 -14.91 15.18
C GLU A 164 17.31 -14.51 16.44
N MET A 165 18.34 -13.67 16.29
CA MET A 165 19.19 -13.27 17.40
C MET A 165 18.50 -12.30 18.36
N LEU A 166 17.82 -11.26 17.83
CA LEU A 166 17.32 -10.16 18.66
C LEU A 166 15.93 -10.41 19.23
N PHE A 167 15.07 -11.13 18.52
CA PHE A 167 13.68 -11.34 18.94
C PHE A 167 13.38 -12.78 19.35
N LEU A 168 14.07 -13.78 18.78
CA LEU A 168 13.83 -15.19 19.10
C LEU A 168 14.81 -15.74 20.13
N GLY A 169 16.01 -15.14 20.25
CA GLY A 169 17.06 -15.63 21.14
C GLY A 169 17.77 -16.89 20.62
N ASP A 170 17.65 -17.17 19.32
CA ASP A 170 18.38 -18.24 18.65
C ASP A 170 19.79 -17.72 18.32
N THR A 171 20.71 -17.97 19.25
CA THR A 171 22.12 -17.52 19.19
C THR A 171 23.09 -18.65 18.88
#